data_AF-A0A835DEH7-F1
#
_entry.id   AF-A0A835DEH7-F1
#
_cell.length_a   1.000
_cell.length_b   1.000
_cell.length_c   1.000
_cell.angle_alpha   90.00
_cell.angle_beta   90.00
_cell.angle_gamma   90.00
#
_symmetry.space_group_name_H-M   'P 1'
#
loop_
_entity.id
_entity.type
_entity.pdbx_description
1 polymer ?
#
loop_
_entity_poly.entity_id
_entity_poly.type
_entity_poly.pdbx_seq_one_letter_code
_entity_poly.pdbx_strand_id
1 'polypeptide(L)'
;MENLKWVFVLHLFFFCVKLQFVSCSQSSSSDPTSQQKLDRVLHLPGQNFNVSFAHYSGYITVNEDSGRALFYWFIEAAEDPSSKPFAIWLNGGPGCSSIAFGEAQEVGPFHIEADGNTLSLNPYSWNQGENFFDKFVNQIW
;
A
#
# COMPACT_ATOMS: atom_id res chain seq x y z
N MET A 1 -25.11 40.50 42.19
CA MET A 1 -23.81 40.54 41.46
C MET A 1 -23.08 39.20 41.47
N GLU A 2 -23.24 38.35 42.50
CA GLU A 2 -22.58 37.04 42.60
C GLU A 2 -23.03 36.01 41.54
N ASN A 3 -24.32 35.95 41.19
CA ASN A 3 -24.84 34.98 40.21
C ASN A 3 -24.35 35.19 38.77
N LEU A 4 -23.97 36.43 38.41
CA LEU A 4 -23.47 36.73 37.07
C LEU A 4 -22.05 36.21 36.86
N LYS A 5 -21.23 36.16 37.93
CA LYS A 5 -19.87 35.63 37.90
C LYS A 5 -19.87 34.13 37.59
N TRP A 6 -20.76 33.37 38.23
CA TRP A 6 -20.85 31.92 38.02
C TRP A 6 -21.37 31.53 36.64
N VAL A 7 -22.32 32.30 36.08
CA VAL A 7 -22.79 32.10 34.70
C VAL A 7 -21.65 32.35 33.69
N PHE A 8 -20.80 33.34 33.94
CA PHE A 8 -19.65 33.63 33.11
C PHE A 8 -18.59 32.51 33.19
N VAL A 9 -18.34 31.98 34.38
CA VAL A 9 -17.42 30.85 34.60
C VAL A 9 -17.92 29.57 33.90
N LEU A 10 -19.22 29.29 33.96
CA LEU A 10 -19.84 28.16 33.24
C LEU A 10 -19.75 28.31 31.72
N HIS A 11 -19.99 29.51 31.19
CA HIS A 11 -19.83 29.78 29.75
C HIS A 11 -18.38 29.66 29.30
N LEU A 12 -17.42 30.15 30.10
CA LEU A 12 -15.99 30.00 29.82
C LEU A 12 -15.59 28.52 29.82
N PHE A 13 -16.11 27.73 30.76
CA PHE A 13 -15.85 26.30 30.84
C PHE A 13 -16.37 25.55 29.62
N PHE A 14 -17.63 25.78 29.20
CA PHE A 14 -18.18 25.17 27.99
C PHE A 14 -17.48 25.65 26.71
N PHE A 15 -17.01 26.90 26.67
CA PHE A 15 -16.21 27.42 25.57
C PHE A 15 -14.83 26.75 25.49
N CYS A 16 -14.14 26.59 26.63
CA CYS A 16 -12.86 25.86 26.71
C CYS A 16 -13.01 24.38 26.34
N VAL A 17 -14.09 23.72 26.79
CA VAL A 17 -14.39 22.33 26.40
C VAL A 17 -14.62 22.24 24.88
N LYS A 18 -15.39 23.17 24.29
CA LYS A 18 -15.54 23.23 22.82
C LYS A 18 -14.20 23.47 22.11
N LEU A 19 -13.30 24.28 22.68
CA LEU A 19 -11.98 24.55 22.11
C LEU A 19 -11.06 23.32 22.14
N GLN A 20 -11.22 22.42 23.12
CA GLN A 20 -10.48 21.15 23.23
C GLN A 20 -10.99 20.09 22.24
N PHE A 21 -12.28 20.14 21.86
CA PHE A 21 -12.86 19.30 20.79
C PHE A 21 -12.52 19.81 19.37
N VAL A 22 -12.05 21.04 19.22
CA VAL A 22 -11.30 21.49 18.01
C VAL A 22 -9.84 21.04 18.12
N SER A 23 -9.64 19.79 18.55
CA SER A 23 -8.37 19.10 18.32
C SER A 23 -8.30 18.89 16.82
N CYS A 24 -7.35 19.60 16.22
CA CYS A 24 -6.88 19.49 14.84
C CYS A 24 -7.34 18.18 14.19
N SER A 25 -8.27 18.28 13.23
CA SER A 25 -8.29 17.32 12.12
C SER A 25 -6.91 17.41 11.50
N GLN A 26 -5.97 16.59 11.98
CA GLN A 26 -4.73 16.35 11.27
C GLN A 26 -5.17 15.65 10.00
N SER A 27 -5.41 16.41 8.94
CA SER A 27 -5.18 15.90 7.61
C SER A 27 -3.68 15.62 7.58
N SER A 28 -3.27 14.44 8.04
CA SER A 28 -1.95 13.93 7.75
C SER A 28 -1.93 13.75 6.24
N SER A 29 -1.55 14.81 5.51
CA SER A 29 -1.02 14.62 4.17
C SER A 29 0.29 13.89 4.38
N SER A 30 0.21 12.57 4.55
CA SER A 30 1.36 11.69 4.55
C SER A 30 2.12 12.00 3.26
N ASP A 31 3.31 12.55 3.39
CA ASP A 31 4.18 12.79 2.24
C ASP A 31 4.25 11.50 1.41
N PRO A 32 3.82 11.49 0.14
CA PRO A 32 3.77 10.28 -0.69
C PRO A 32 5.12 9.57 -0.73
N THR A 33 6.22 10.33 -0.68
CA THR A 33 7.58 9.80 -0.64
C THR A 33 7.87 9.05 0.66
N SER A 34 7.33 9.55 1.77
CA SER A 34 7.45 8.90 3.07
C SER A 34 6.66 7.59 3.11
N GLN A 35 5.45 7.57 2.57
CA GLN A 35 4.65 6.34 2.48
C GLN A 35 5.32 5.30 1.56
N GLN A 36 5.82 5.72 0.39
CA GLN A 36 6.54 4.84 -0.53
C GLN A 36 7.74 4.15 0.16
N LYS A 37 8.47 4.87 1.02
CA LYS A 37 9.58 4.29 1.79
C LYS A 37 9.12 3.24 2.79
N LEU A 38 7.95 3.42 3.39
CA LEU A 38 7.36 2.44 4.32
C LEU A 38 6.86 1.20 3.60
N ASP A 39 6.36 1.35 2.37
CA ASP A 39 5.87 0.25 1.55
C ASP A 39 7.03 -0.59 0.95
N ARG A 40 8.28 -0.14 1.08
CA ARG A 40 9.46 -0.84 0.54
C ARG A 40 9.61 -2.21 1.18
N VAL A 41 9.59 -3.25 0.35
CA VAL A 41 9.93 -4.62 0.75
C VAL A 41 11.45 -4.76 0.65
N LEU A 42 12.08 -5.17 1.76
CA LEU A 42 13.52 -5.39 1.84
C LEU A 42 13.89 -6.86 1.62
N HIS A 43 13.07 -7.77 2.16
CA HIS A 43 13.32 -9.21 2.08
C HIS A 43 12.00 -9.98 2.21
N LEU A 44 11.77 -10.95 1.33
CA LEU A 44 10.69 -11.92 1.48
C LEU A 44 11.11 -13.13 2.32
N PRO A 45 10.21 -13.74 3.11
CA PRO A 45 10.43 -15.07 3.67
C PRO A 45 10.76 -16.08 2.56
N GLY A 46 11.72 -16.98 2.80
CA GLY A 46 12.09 -18.02 1.83
C GLY A 46 12.98 -17.58 0.66
N GLN A 47 13.24 -16.28 0.53
CA GLN A 47 14.25 -15.76 -0.38
C GLN A 47 15.64 -16.05 0.22
N ASN A 48 16.49 -16.78 -0.50
CA ASN A 48 17.85 -17.11 -0.06
C ASN A 48 18.92 -16.45 -0.95
N PHE A 49 18.54 -15.39 -1.66
CA PHE A 49 19.35 -14.70 -2.66
C PHE A 49 19.07 -13.19 -2.62
N ASN A 50 19.95 -12.40 -3.22
CA ASN A 50 19.76 -10.96 -3.37
C ASN A 50 19.10 -10.64 -4.72
N VAL A 51 18.28 -9.59 -4.74
CA VAL A 51 17.70 -9.01 -5.96
C VAL A 51 18.32 -7.64 -6.24
N SER A 52 18.41 -7.27 -7.52
CA SER A 52 18.94 -5.97 -7.96
C SER A 52 17.88 -4.88 -8.12
N PHE A 53 16.59 -5.25 -8.08
CA PHE A 53 15.46 -4.34 -8.23
C PHE A 53 14.81 -4.01 -6.89
N ALA A 54 14.11 -2.88 -6.88
CA ALA A 54 13.19 -2.54 -5.82
C ALA A 54 11.84 -3.22 -5.98
N HIS A 55 11.17 -3.41 -4.85
CA HIS A 55 9.74 -3.72 -4.84
C HIS A 55 9.06 -3.19 -3.60
N TYR A 56 7.76 -2.92 -3.74
CA TYR A 56 6.95 -2.21 -2.76
C TYR A 56 5.58 -2.85 -2.67
N SER A 57 5.04 -3.00 -1.47
CA SER A 57 3.71 -3.54 -1.27
C SER A 57 2.96 -2.73 -0.23
N GLY A 58 1.67 -2.49 -0.46
CA GLY A 58 0.86 -1.69 0.43
C GLY A 58 -0.61 -1.67 0.02
N TYR A 59 -1.35 -0.71 0.56
CA TYR A 59 -2.76 -0.51 0.28
C TYR A 59 -3.02 0.88 -0.29
N ILE A 60 -3.87 0.95 -1.31
CA ILE A 60 -4.37 2.21 -1.88
C ILE A 60 -5.85 2.30 -1.55
N THR A 61 -6.25 3.29 -0.76
CA THR A 61 -7.67 3.58 -0.49
C THR A 61 -8.34 4.04 -1.78
N VAL A 62 -9.42 3.34 -2.17
CA VAL A 62 -10.19 3.62 -3.39
C VAL A 62 -11.60 4.14 -3.10
N ASN A 63 -12.06 4.03 -1.85
CA ASN A 63 -13.28 4.66 -1.37
C ASN A 63 -13.15 4.91 0.14
N GLU A 64 -13.06 6.17 0.53
CA GLU A 64 -12.91 6.56 1.94
C GLU A 64 -14.20 6.31 2.74
N ASP A 65 -15.37 6.60 2.15
CA ASP A 65 -16.68 6.47 2.81
C ASP A 65 -16.99 5.02 3.22
N SER A 66 -16.62 4.05 2.38
CA SER A 66 -16.78 2.63 2.65
C SER A 66 -15.52 1.97 3.23
N GLY A 67 -14.44 2.73 3.42
CA GLY A 67 -13.16 2.21 3.88
C GLY A 67 -12.51 1.18 2.94
N ARG A 68 -12.86 1.18 1.65
CA ARG A 68 -12.35 0.20 0.68
C ARG A 68 -10.95 0.57 0.21
N ALA A 69 -10.03 -0.38 0.33
CA ALA A 69 -8.66 -0.26 -0.18
C ALA A 69 -8.29 -1.48 -1.03
N LEU A 70 -7.40 -1.26 -2.01
CA LEU A 70 -6.82 -2.32 -2.84
C LEU A 70 -5.38 -2.57 -2.39
N PHE A 71 -5.03 -3.84 -2.21
CA PHE A 71 -3.65 -4.24 -2.00
C PHE A 71 -2.89 -4.20 -3.35
N TYR A 72 -1.65 -3.75 -3.33
CA TYR A 72 -0.77 -3.74 -4.49
C TYR A 72 0.59 -4.33 -4.17
N TRP A 73 1.25 -4.84 -5.21
CA TRP A 73 2.67 -5.16 -5.20
C TRP A 73 3.31 -4.60 -6.49
N PHE A 74 4.23 -3.67 -6.32
CA PHE A 74 4.95 -3.02 -7.41
C PHE A 74 6.40 -3.51 -7.44
N ILE A 75 6.86 -3.94 -8.60
CA ILE A 75 8.23 -4.38 -8.87
C ILE A 75 8.85 -3.41 -9.89
N GLU A 76 9.97 -2.79 -9.54
CA GLU A 76 10.74 -1.99 -10.49
C GLU A 76 11.42 -2.88 -11.53
N ALA A 77 11.68 -2.32 -12.71
CA ALA A 77 12.52 -2.99 -13.68
C ALA A 77 13.91 -3.29 -13.09
N ALA A 78 14.47 -4.45 -13.43
CA ALA A 78 15.78 -4.89 -12.96
C ALA A 78 16.92 -3.97 -13.40
N GLU A 79 16.77 -3.34 -14.56
CA GLU A 79 17.76 -2.44 -15.15
C GLU A 79 17.13 -1.10 -15.55
N ASP A 80 17.75 -0.01 -15.08
CA ASP A 80 17.36 1.38 -15.35
C ASP A 80 15.83 1.62 -15.28
N PRO A 81 15.18 1.39 -14.13
CA PRO A 81 13.73 1.50 -13.99
C PRO A 81 13.17 2.86 -14.40
N SER A 82 13.99 3.92 -14.34
CA SER A 82 13.60 5.27 -14.72
C SER A 82 13.30 5.44 -16.23
N SER A 83 13.91 4.64 -17.10
CA SER A 83 13.71 4.69 -18.55
C SER A 83 12.73 3.65 -19.08
N LYS A 84 12.31 2.71 -18.24
CA LYS A 84 11.44 1.60 -18.64
C LYS A 84 9.95 1.99 -18.60
N PRO A 85 9.11 1.37 -19.45
CA PRO A 85 7.66 1.59 -19.40
C PRO A 85 7.09 1.08 -18.07
N PHE A 86 5.87 1.53 -17.78
CA PHE A 86 5.09 1.10 -16.62
C PHE A 86 3.89 0.28 -17.10
N ALA A 87 3.80 -0.97 -16.63
CA ALA A 87 2.72 -1.89 -16.94
C ALA A 87 1.88 -2.18 -15.69
N ILE A 88 0.56 -2.22 -15.89
CA ILE A 88 -0.38 -2.69 -14.87
C ILE A 88 -0.88 -4.06 -15.31
N TRP A 89 -0.76 -5.04 -14.42
CA TRP A 89 -1.30 -6.38 -14.64
C TRP A 89 -2.55 -6.61 -13.80
N LEU A 90 -3.54 -7.27 -14.41
CA LEU A 90 -4.84 -7.55 -13.79
C LEU A 90 -5.30 -8.93 -14.25
N ASN A 91 -5.28 -9.91 -13.35
CA ASN A 91 -5.97 -11.17 -13.59
C ASN A 91 -7.50 -10.94 -13.49
N GLY A 92 -8.23 -11.68 -14.34
CA GLY A 92 -9.67 -11.59 -14.45
C GLY A 92 -10.42 -12.58 -13.55
N GLY A 93 -11.42 -13.25 -14.13
CA GLY A 93 -12.42 -14.02 -13.39
C GLY A 93 -13.55 -13.10 -12.91
N PRO A 94 -14.18 -13.45 -11.80
CA PRO A 94 -14.34 -12.46 -10.74
C PRO A 94 -13.68 -12.96 -9.44
N GLY A 95 -12.92 -12.08 -8.76
CA GLY A 95 -12.36 -12.35 -7.43
C GLY A 95 -11.03 -13.13 -7.39
N CYS A 96 -10.45 -13.48 -8.53
CA CYS A 96 -9.10 -14.04 -8.55
C CYS A 96 -8.06 -12.97 -8.19
N SER A 97 -7.08 -13.37 -7.37
CA SER A 97 -5.94 -12.53 -7.05
C SER A 97 -4.99 -12.44 -8.23
N SER A 98 -4.65 -11.23 -8.66
CA SER A 98 -3.53 -11.08 -9.59
C SER A 98 -2.19 -11.46 -8.95
N ILE A 99 -1.99 -11.13 -7.66
CA ILE A 99 -0.78 -11.56 -6.92
C ILE A 99 -0.58 -13.10 -6.92
N ALA A 100 -1.65 -13.87 -6.65
CA ALA A 100 -1.54 -15.32 -6.59
C ALA A 100 -1.30 -15.99 -7.96
N PHE A 101 -1.75 -15.37 -9.05
CA PHE A 101 -1.62 -15.93 -10.40
C PHE A 101 -0.55 -15.17 -11.20
N GLY A 102 -0.81 -13.92 -11.57
CA GLY A 102 0.12 -13.02 -12.24
C GLY A 102 1.50 -12.99 -11.61
N GLU A 103 1.61 -12.46 -10.40
CA GLU A 103 2.91 -12.27 -9.73
C GLU A 103 3.59 -13.62 -9.38
N ALA A 104 2.88 -14.55 -8.73
CA ALA A 104 3.51 -15.75 -8.18
C ALA A 104 3.67 -16.93 -9.17
N GLN A 105 2.86 -17.00 -10.22
CA GLN A 105 2.81 -18.17 -11.12
C GLN A 105 3.08 -17.83 -12.59
N GLU A 106 2.85 -16.59 -13.03
CA GLU A 106 2.93 -16.22 -14.44
C GLU A 106 4.17 -15.34 -14.73
N VAL A 107 4.09 -14.05 -14.42
CA VAL A 107 4.97 -13.01 -14.97
C VAL A 107 5.86 -12.33 -13.94
N GLY A 108 5.63 -12.54 -12.64
CA GLY A 108 6.44 -11.95 -11.58
C GLY A 108 7.84 -12.58 -11.46
N PRO A 109 8.73 -11.96 -10.66
CA PRO A 109 10.13 -12.35 -10.53
C PRO A 109 10.37 -13.51 -9.57
N PHE A 110 9.37 -13.90 -8.77
CA PHE A 110 9.53 -14.94 -7.75
C PHE A 110 8.58 -16.11 -8.02
N HIS A 111 9.12 -17.32 -8.04
CA HIS A 111 8.34 -18.54 -7.97
C HIS A 111 8.39 -19.13 -6.57
N ILE A 112 7.26 -19.69 -6.15
CA ILE A 112 7.15 -20.46 -4.91
C ILE A 112 7.51 -21.91 -5.25
N GLU A 113 8.52 -22.44 -4.58
CA GLU A 113 8.97 -23.82 -4.76
C GLU A 113 7.94 -24.84 -4.24
N ALA A 114 8.11 -26.11 -4.60
CA ALA A 114 7.18 -27.18 -4.24
C ALA A 114 7.02 -27.40 -2.72
N ASP A 115 7.95 -26.90 -1.91
CA ASP A 115 7.86 -26.92 -0.44
C ASP A 115 6.92 -25.85 0.13
N GLY A 116 6.40 -24.95 -0.73
CA GLY A 116 5.49 -23.87 -0.37
C GLY A 116 6.13 -22.74 0.42
N ASN A 117 7.46 -22.76 0.59
CA ASN A 117 8.17 -21.85 1.49
C ASN A 117 9.37 -21.19 0.82
N THR A 118 10.12 -21.92 0.01
CA THR A 118 11.34 -21.41 -0.64
C THR A 118 10.97 -20.64 -1.90
N LEU A 119 11.70 -19.57 -2.17
CA LEU A 119 11.54 -18.79 -3.40
C LEU A 119 12.69 -19.10 -4.37
N SER A 120 12.40 -19.02 -5.66
CA SER A 120 13.40 -18.96 -6.74
C SER A 120 13.10 -17.79 -7.69
N LEU A 121 14.10 -17.40 -8.48
CA LEU A 121 13.94 -16.35 -9.48
C LEU A 121 13.33 -16.90 -10.76
N ASN A 122 12.35 -16.18 -11.30
CA ASN A 122 11.84 -16.40 -12.65
C ASN A 122 12.76 -15.69 -13.67
N PRO A 123 13.53 -16.42 -14.51
CA PRO A 123 14.41 -15.80 -15.51
C PRO A 123 13.65 -15.12 -16.66
N TYR A 124 12.34 -15.35 -16.78
CA TYR A 124 11.47 -14.78 -17.81
C TYR A 124 10.48 -13.75 -17.24
N SER A 125 10.78 -13.21 -16.06
CA SER A 125 9.93 -12.21 -15.42
C SER A 125 9.79 -10.95 -16.26
N TRP A 126 8.62 -10.33 -16.22
CA TRP A 126 8.36 -9.12 -17.01
C TRP A 126 9.19 -7.93 -16.52
N ASN A 127 9.60 -7.94 -15.24
CA ASN A 127 10.45 -6.88 -14.71
C ASN A 127 11.88 -6.86 -15.29
N GLN A 128 12.25 -7.80 -16.17
CA GLN A 128 13.46 -7.67 -16.99
C GLN A 128 13.33 -6.56 -18.06
N GLY A 129 12.09 -6.25 -18.48
CA GLY A 129 11.81 -5.27 -19.54
C GLY A 129 11.08 -4.01 -19.09
N GLU A 130 10.35 -4.06 -17.98
CA GLU A 130 9.43 -2.99 -17.57
C GLU A 130 9.24 -2.86 -16.06
N ASN A 131 8.69 -1.73 -15.61
CA ASN A 131 8.19 -1.59 -14.26
C ASN A 131 6.81 -2.25 -14.16
N PHE A 132 6.65 -3.18 -13.22
CA PHE A 132 5.50 -4.06 -13.15
C PHE A 132 4.65 -3.77 -11.91
N PHE A 133 3.40 -3.36 -12.10
CA PHE A 133 2.46 -3.06 -11.02
C PHE A 133 1.32 -4.07 -11.00
N ASP A 134 1.28 -4.89 -9.96
CA ASP A 134 0.21 -5.87 -9.78
C ASP A 134 -0.78 -5.47 -8.69
N LYS A 135 -2.08 -5.67 -8.96
CA LYS A 135 -3.19 -5.36 -8.05
C LYS A 135 -3.87 -6.62 -7.59
N PHE A 136 -4.01 -6.77 -6.28
CA PHE A 136 -5.03 -7.67 -5.75
C PHE A 136 -6.41 -7.03 -5.92
N VAL A 137 -7.15 -7.48 -6.92
CA VAL A 137 -8.56 -7.16 -7.08
C VAL A 137 -9.38 -8.28 -6.46
N ASN A 138 -9.61 -8.19 -5.15
CA ASN A 138 -10.79 -8.87 -4.61
C ASN A 138 -11.99 -8.05 -5.10
N GLN A 139 -12.79 -8.60 -6.02
CA GLN A 139 -14.10 -8.04 -6.30
C GLN A 139 -14.94 -8.23 -5.04
N ILE A 140 -14.88 -7.26 -4.15
CA ILE A 140 -15.79 -7.16 -3.02
C ILE A 140 -17.05 -6.48 -3.58
N TRP A 141 -18.08 -7.30 -3.83
CA TRP A 141 -19.46 -6.83 -3.87
C TRP A 141 -19.82 -6.17 -2.55
#